data_AF-A0A7L2W349-F1
#
_entry.id   AF-A0A7L2W349-F1
#
_cell.length_a   1.000
_cell.length_b   1.000
_cell.length_c   1.000
_cell.angle_alpha   90.00
_cell.angle_beta   90.00
_cell.angle_gamma   90.00
#
_symmetry.space_group_name_H-M   'P 1'
#
loop_
_entity.id
_entity.type
_entity.pdbx_description
1 polymer ?
#
loop_
_entity_poly.entity_id
_entity_poly.type
_entity_poly.pdbx_seq_one_letter_code
_entity_poly.pdbx_strand_id
1 'polypeptide(L)'
;LRLLPQQRYLQAEKAEVRALERKRNILCCLITRILKAEKQLHIDNLVFRVTDACQKGELGPGLQFLSFCCHSVDVLSCVLRLLN
;
A
#
# COMPACT_ATOMS: atom_id res chain seq x y z
N LEU A 1 -12.72 -37.81 2.59
CA LEU A 1 -13.72 -36.71 2.65
C LEU A 1 -13.00 -35.39 2.37
N ARG A 2 -13.33 -34.69 1.27
CA ARG A 2 -12.86 -33.30 1.03
C ARG A 2 -13.89 -32.36 1.65
N LEU A 3 -13.51 -31.68 2.73
CA LEU A 3 -14.33 -30.63 3.32
C LEU A 3 -14.15 -29.36 2.47
N LEU A 4 -15.23 -28.88 1.84
CA LEU A 4 -15.22 -27.58 1.19
C LEU A 4 -15.33 -26.49 2.27
N PRO A 5 -14.53 -25.41 2.20
CA PRO A 5 -14.63 -24.32 3.17
C PRO A 5 -16.03 -23.72 3.15
N GLN A 6 -16.54 -23.33 4.32
CA GLN A 6 -17.83 -22.65 4.42
C GLN A 6 -17.84 -21.39 3.55
N GLN A 7 -18.96 -21.10 2.89
CA GLN A 7 -19.09 -19.91 2.03
C GLN A 7 -18.71 -18.61 2.75
N ARG A 8 -18.94 -18.52 4.06
CA ARG A 8 -18.52 -17.39 4.90
C ARG A 8 -16.99 -17.22 4.95
N TYR A 9 -16.24 -18.31 5.03
CA TYR A 9 -14.77 -18.29 4.97
C TYR A 9 -14.29 -17.75 3.62
N LEU A 10 -14.87 -18.25 2.52
CA LEU A 10 -14.53 -17.80 1.16
C LEU A 10 -14.82 -16.30 0.95
N GLN A 11 -15.88 -15.77 1.54
CA GLN A 11 -16.18 -14.33 1.45
C GLN A 11 -15.23 -13.49 2.31
N ALA A 12 -14.86 -13.98 3.50
CA ALA A 12 -13.90 -13.31 4.37
C ALA A 12 -12.51 -13.22 3.70
N GLU A 13 -12.03 -14.33 3.13
CA GLU A 13 -10.77 -14.38 2.38
C GLU A 13 -10.79 -13.40 1.19
N LYS A 14 -11.87 -13.36 0.41
CA LYS A 14 -12.02 -12.39 -0.68
C LYS A 14 -12.00 -10.94 -0.21
N ALA A 15 -12.63 -10.65 0.93
CA ALA A 15 -12.64 -9.30 1.49
C ALA A 15 -11.24 -8.88 1.96
N GLU A 16 -10.51 -9.80 2.59
CA GLU A 16 -9.13 -9.58 3.03
C GLU A 16 -8.19 -9.35 1.86
N VAL A 17 -8.26 -10.18 0.82
CA VAL A 17 -7.47 -10.01 -0.42
C VAL A 17 -7.74 -8.63 -1.02
N ARG A 18 -9.01 -8.23 -1.15
CA ARG A 18 -9.36 -6.88 -1.65
C ARG A 18 -8.84 -5.76 -0.77
N ALA A 19 -8.83 -5.93 0.55
CA ALA A 19 -8.29 -4.93 1.48
C ALA A 19 -6.77 -4.78 1.29
N LEU A 20 -6.05 -5.89 1.16
CA LEU A 20 -4.60 -5.91 0.91
C LEU A 20 -4.26 -5.31 -0.46
N GLU A 21 -5.05 -5.60 -1.50
CA GLU A 21 -4.91 -4.99 -2.82
C GLU A 21 -5.13 -3.48 -2.78
N ARG A 22 -6.15 -3.00 -2.08
CA ARG A 22 -6.38 -1.56 -1.88
C ARG A 22 -5.22 -0.90 -1.16
N LYS A 23 -4.71 -1.50 -0.08
CA LYS A 23 -3.51 -1.02 0.65
C LYS A 23 -2.32 -0.90 -0.31
N ARG A 24 -2.05 -1.94 -1.10
CA ARG A 24 -0.99 -1.94 -2.12
C ARG A 24 -1.17 -0.84 -3.16
N ASN A 25 -2.38 -0.66 -3.67
CA ASN A 25 -2.65 0.36 -4.69
C ASN A 25 -2.38 1.77 -4.17
N ILE A 26 -2.75 2.05 -2.92
CA ILE A 26 -2.45 3.33 -2.27
C ILE A 26 -0.93 3.52 -2.14
N LEU A 27 -0.21 2.50 -1.66
CA LEU A 27 1.26 2.55 -1.54
C LEU A 27 1.93 2.79 -2.90
N CYS A 28 1.56 2.04 -3.94
CA CYS A 28 2.11 2.22 -5.28
C CYS A 28 1.83 3.63 -5.83
N CYS A 29 0.64 4.18 -5.55
CA CYS A 29 0.28 5.53 -5.96
C CYS A 29 1.13 6.59 -5.26
N LEU A 30 1.30 6.49 -3.93
CA LEU A 30 2.17 7.37 -3.14
C LEU A 30 3.61 7.33 -3.63
N ILE A 31 4.18 6.13 -3.77
CA ILE A 31 5.56 5.93 -4.25
C ILE A 31 5.74 6.59 -5.61
N THR A 32 4.84 6.30 -6.56
CA THR A 32 4.92 6.86 -7.92
C THR A 32 4.79 8.38 -7.89
N ARG A 33 3.92 8.93 -7.05
CA ARG A 33 3.71 10.38 -6.95
C ARG A 33 4.94 11.08 -6.38
N ILE A 34 5.55 10.53 -5.33
CA ILE A 34 6.78 11.06 -4.72
C ILE A 34 7.94 10.98 -5.72
N LEU A 35 8.13 9.84 -6.38
CA LEU A 35 9.20 9.65 -7.37
C LEU A 35 9.02 10.49 -8.63
N LYS A 36 7.79 10.84 -9.01
CA LYS A 36 7.54 11.78 -10.12
C LYS A 36 7.87 13.22 -9.75
N ALA A 37 7.72 13.59 -8.47
CA ALA A 37 8.04 14.93 -7.99
C ALA A 37 9.54 15.12 -7.75
N GLU A 38 10.23 14.08 -7.29
CA GLU A 38 11.66 14.10 -6.95
C GLU A 38 12.50 13.38 -8.02
N LYS A 39 13.39 14.10 -8.71
CA LYS A 39 14.25 13.49 -9.76
C LYS A 39 15.23 12.45 -9.23
N GLN A 40 15.66 12.58 -7.98
CA GLN A 40 16.50 11.63 -7.24
C GLN A 40 16.12 11.67 -5.76
N LEU A 41 15.97 10.50 -5.15
CA LEU A 41 15.56 10.38 -3.75
C LEU A 41 16.20 9.15 -3.11
N HIS A 42 16.78 9.32 -1.92
CA HIS A 42 17.29 8.18 -1.15
C HIS A 42 16.14 7.27 -0.72
N ILE A 43 16.38 5.96 -0.70
CA ILE A 43 15.35 4.97 -0.35
C ILE A 43 14.78 5.21 1.05
N ASP A 44 15.61 5.57 2.02
CA ASP A 44 15.14 5.87 3.38
C ASP A 44 14.22 7.09 3.43
N ASN A 45 14.49 8.11 2.61
CA ASN A 45 13.63 9.30 2.55
C ASN A 45 12.30 8.98 1.85
N LEU A 46 12.31 8.12 0.82
CA LEU A 46 11.09 7.59 0.22
C LEU A 46 10.26 6.83 1.26
N VAL A 47 10.88 5.91 2.00
CA VAL A 47 10.20 5.13 3.04
C VAL A 47 9.61 6.05 4.10
N PHE A 48 10.38 7.01 4.62
CA PHE A 48 9.91 7.98 5.60
C PHE A 48 8.68 8.76 5.10
N ARG A 49 8.74 9.34 3.90
CA ARG A 49 7.64 10.12 3.32
C ARG A 49 6.38 9.30 3.05
N VAL A 50 6.55 8.06 2.57
CA VAL A 50 5.40 7.16 2.34
C VAL A 50 4.76 6.77 3.67
N THR A 51 5.54 6.45 4.70
CA THR A 51 5.02 6.11 6.02
C THR A 51 4.30 7.29 6.67
N ASP A 52 4.86 8.49 6.59
CA ASP A 52 4.22 9.72 7.08
C ASP A 52 2.88 9.99 6.36
N ALA A 53 2.85 9.88 5.03
CA ALA A 53 1.63 10.04 4.25
C ALA A 53 0.55 8.99 4.58
N CYS A 54 0.95 7.73 4.80
CA CYS A 54 0.05 6.66 5.23
C CYS A 54 -0.57 6.91 6.62
N GLN A 55 0.23 7.43 7.56
CA GLN A 55 -0.26 7.79 8.90
C GLN A 55 -1.23 8.97 8.85
N LYS A 56 -0.98 9.96 8.00
CA LYS A 56 -1.85 11.14 7.82
C LYS A 56 -3.07 10.86 6.95
N GLY A 57 -3.05 9.80 6.14
CA GLY A 57 -4.14 9.50 5.19
C GLY A 57 -4.17 10.45 4.00
N GLU A 58 -3.01 10.98 3.60
CA GLU A 58 -2.92 12.04 2.58
C GLU A 58 -2.21 11.53 1.33
N LEU A 59 -2.87 11.62 0.18
CA LEU A 59 -2.24 11.31 -1.11
C LEU A 59 -1.66 12.57 -1.77
N GLY A 60 -2.03 13.76 -1.30
CA GLY A 60 -1.64 15.09 -1.79
C GLY A 60 -2.78 16.11 -1.62
N PRO A 61 -2.67 17.33 -2.20
CA PRO A 61 -3.66 18.39 -2.02
C PRO A 61 -5.05 17.92 -2.48
N GLY A 62 -6.02 17.91 -1.55
CA GLY A 62 -7.41 17.55 -1.80
C GLY A 62 -7.69 16.05 -1.99
N LEU A 63 -6.69 15.17 -1.86
CA LEU A 63 -6.87 13.72 -1.99
C LEU A 63 -6.50 13.03 -0.67
N GLN A 64 -7.50 12.44 -0.02
CA GLN A 64 -7.35 11.70 1.23
C GLN A 64 -7.77 10.24 1.07
N PHE A 65 -7.22 9.39 1.93
CA PHE A 65 -7.60 7.99 2.08
C PHE A 65 -7.65 7.64 3.55
N LEU A 66 -8.23 6.47 3.88
CA LEU A 66 -8.28 6.01 5.26
C LEU A 66 -6.85 5.77 5.77
N SER A 67 -6.43 6.49 6.82
CA SER A 67 -5.09 6.32 7.37
C SER A 67 -4.83 4.87 7.79
N PHE A 68 -3.59 4.43 7.61
CA PHE A 68 -3.17 3.09 8.00
C PHE A 68 -1.70 3.04 8.35
N CYS A 69 -1.33 2.07 9.18
CA CYS A 69 0.07 1.76 9.45
C CYS A 69 0.66 0.93 8.30
N CYS A 70 1.81 1.36 7.80
CA CYS A 70 2.64 0.58 6.90
C CYS A 70 4.03 0.42 7.50
N HIS A 71 4.59 -0.78 7.39
CA HIS A 71 5.97 -1.04 7.76
C HIS A 71 6.90 -0.78 6.58
N SER A 72 8.18 -0.55 6.85
CA SER A 72 9.20 -0.40 5.79
C SER A 72 9.17 -1.57 4.80
N VAL A 73 8.92 -2.79 5.29
CA VAL A 73 8.78 -4.00 4.46
C VAL A 73 7.62 -3.88 3.45
N ASP A 74 6.49 -3.28 3.82
CA ASP A 74 5.35 -3.07 2.92
C ASP A 74 5.75 -2.11 1.77
N VAL A 75 6.45 -1.02 2.13
CA VAL A 75 6.90 0.00 1.18
C VAL A 75 7.92 -0.58 0.22
N LEU A 76 8.96 -1.23 0.75
CA LEU A 76 10.02 -1.86 -0.05
C LEU A 76 9.47 -2.96 -0.97
N SER A 77 8.52 -3.77 -0.51
CA SER A 77 7.86 -4.77 -1.34
C SER A 77 7.10 -4.14 -2.51
N CYS A 78 6.47 -2.98 -2.30
CA CYS A 78 5.82 -2.23 -3.38
C CYS A 78 6.84 -1.58 -4.32
N VAL A 79 7.95 -1.04 -3.82
CA VAL A 79 9.05 -0.50 -4.65
C VAL A 79 9.61 -1.59 -5.55
N LEU A 80 9.96 -2.75 -5.00
CA LEU A 80 10.46 -3.89 -5.76
C LEU A 80 9.46 -4.33 -6.83
N ARG A 81 8.16 -4.32 -6.54
CA ARG A 81 7.12 -4.64 -7.53
C ARG A 81 6.99 -3.58 -8.64
N LEU A 82 7.28 -2.32 -8.37
CA LEU A 82 7.22 -1.27 -9.38
C LEU A 82 8.43 -1.29 -10.33
N LEU A 83 9.54 -1.91 -9.90
CA LEU A 83 10.77 -2.01 -10.66
C LEU A 83 10.86 -3.29 -11.52
N ASN A 84 10.01 -4.28 -11.27
CA ASN A 84 9.92 -5.54 -12.02
C ASN A 84 8.61 -5.62 -12.80
#